data_AF-A0A7C7LCR1-F1
#
_entry.id   AF-A0A7C7LCR1-F1
#
_cell.length_a   1.000
_cell.length_b   1.000
_cell.length_c   1.000
_cell.angle_alpha   90.00
_cell.angle_beta   90.00
_cell.angle_gamma   90.00
#
_symmetry.space_group_name_H-M   'P 1'
#
loop_
_entity.id
_entity.type
_entity.pdbx_description
1 polymer ?
#
loop_
_entity_poly.entity_id
_entity_poly.type
_entity_poly.pdbx_seq_one_letter_code
_entity_poly.pdbx_strand_id
1 'polypeptide(L)'
;MMLAYSLLNPLYRKRGGKMKVQNLSNLSTVEDLRKGQVGKLELGKEDFLRLLVTQLRFQDPLEPIGNTEFASQLAQFSVLEQMQNLNDRVQKLAELHRSAQAWATLSLLGRTVKVGGDHVPLYRGKARIGYALDSPAEVRVRILDGDEVVRSADLGVQPAGEHLWEWDGKDYLGRAVRDGVYRYEVLQVGEEGDPSPTLTYVLAEVVGVRPGGTGEPLLDLGGMEVAISQVREVVNK
;
A
#
# COMPACT_ATOMS: atom_id res chain seq x y z
N MET A 1 -3.02 -78.30 39.03
CA MET A 1 -4.10 -77.49 39.63
C MET A 1 -5.34 -77.70 38.76
N MET A 2 -6.35 -78.38 39.33
CA MET A 2 -7.75 -78.68 38.91
C MET A 2 -8.21 -78.31 37.48
N LEU A 3 -8.68 -79.24 36.62
CA LEU A 3 -10.04 -79.88 36.57
C LEU A 3 -11.18 -78.84 36.44
N ALA A 4 -12.17 -78.87 35.54
CA ALA A 4 -12.72 -79.89 34.64
C ALA A 4 -13.77 -79.29 33.65
N TYR A 5 -14.04 -80.02 32.54
CA TYR A 5 -15.31 -80.28 31.83
C TYR A 5 -16.28 -79.12 31.45
N SER A 6 -16.57 -78.86 30.17
CA SER A 6 -17.45 -79.62 29.23
C SER A 6 -18.92 -79.16 29.23
N LEU A 7 -19.45 -78.86 28.03
CA LEU A 7 -20.79 -79.14 27.47
C LEU A 7 -21.59 -77.96 26.87
N LEU A 8 -21.94 -78.17 25.59
CA LEU A 8 -23.17 -77.85 24.85
C LEU A 8 -23.48 -76.43 24.29
N ASN A 9 -23.42 -76.37 22.96
CA ASN A 9 -24.22 -75.55 22.01
C ASN A 9 -25.71 -76.01 22.01
N PRO A 10 -26.67 -75.48 21.19
CA PRO A 10 -27.03 -74.13 20.70
C PRO A 10 -28.54 -73.80 21.00
N LEU A 11 -29.12 -72.71 20.46
CA LEU A 11 -30.54 -72.46 20.03
C LEU A 11 -30.88 -70.95 20.21
N TYR A 12 -31.09 -70.08 19.20
CA TYR A 12 -32.23 -69.97 18.27
C TYR A 12 -31.88 -68.91 17.17
N ARG A 13 -31.67 -69.28 15.88
CA ARG A 13 -32.55 -69.20 14.69
C ARG A 13 -33.04 -67.81 14.18
N LYS A 14 -32.41 -67.36 13.07
CA LYS A 14 -32.85 -66.53 11.91
C LYS A 14 -34.25 -65.85 11.91
N ARG A 15 -34.28 -64.53 11.59
CA ARG A 15 -34.99 -63.93 10.43
C ARG A 15 -34.86 -62.39 10.38
N GLY A 16 -34.56 -61.82 9.20
CA GLY A 16 -35.01 -60.46 8.84
C GLY A 16 -33.97 -59.51 8.22
N GLY A 17 -33.96 -59.41 6.89
CA GLY A 17 -33.74 -58.16 6.13
C GLY A 17 -32.40 -57.42 6.25
N LYS A 18 -31.49 -57.63 5.29
CA LYS A 18 -30.47 -56.62 4.93
C LYS A 18 -31.19 -55.45 4.26
N MET A 19 -31.31 -54.31 4.93
CA MET A 19 -31.57 -53.04 4.26
C MET A 19 -30.21 -52.49 3.78
N LYS A 20 -29.99 -52.48 2.47
CA LYS A 20 -28.87 -51.78 1.84
C LYS A 20 -29.16 -50.27 1.93
N VAL A 21 -28.46 -49.54 2.78
CA VAL A 21 -28.30 -48.10 2.58
C VAL A 21 -27.04 -47.93 1.73
N GLN A 22 -27.27 -47.64 0.45
CA GLN A 22 -26.26 -47.27 -0.51
C GLN A 22 -25.69 -45.88 -0.16
N ASN A 23 -24.37 -45.73 -0.33
CA ASN A 23 -23.65 -44.49 -0.59
C ASN A 23 -23.90 -43.29 0.35
N LEU A 24 -23.05 -43.19 1.37
CA LEU A 24 -22.67 -41.91 1.99
C LEU A 24 -21.24 -41.54 1.54
N SER A 25 -21.01 -41.51 0.22
CA SER A 25 -19.67 -41.38 -0.37
C SER A 25 -19.08 -39.96 -0.36
N ASN A 26 -19.60 -39.03 0.44
CA ASN A 26 -19.08 -37.65 0.55
C ASN A 26 -18.84 -37.20 2.01
N LEU A 27 -18.47 -38.10 2.91
CA LEU A 27 -17.76 -37.66 4.13
C LEU A 27 -16.31 -37.42 3.71
N SER A 28 -15.95 -36.15 3.53
CA SER A 28 -14.56 -35.74 3.31
C SER A 28 -13.69 -36.41 4.37
N THR A 29 -12.88 -37.35 3.91
CA THR A 29 -12.01 -38.12 4.80
C THR A 29 -10.92 -37.18 5.28
N VAL A 30 -10.45 -37.37 6.50
CA VAL A 30 -9.37 -36.61 7.16
C VAL A 30 -8.09 -36.49 6.28
N GLU A 31 -7.96 -37.30 5.23
CA GLU A 31 -6.92 -37.20 4.19
C GLU A 31 -6.99 -35.94 3.32
N ASP A 32 -8.18 -35.37 3.06
CA ASP A 32 -8.33 -34.19 2.20
C ASP A 32 -7.85 -32.90 2.87
N LEU A 33 -7.88 -32.85 4.21
CA LEU A 33 -7.30 -31.76 5.00
C LEU A 33 -5.77 -31.67 4.89
N ARG A 34 -5.11 -32.75 4.47
CA ARG A 34 -3.64 -32.83 4.40
C ARG A 34 -3.04 -32.28 3.10
N LYS A 35 -3.86 -32.02 2.07
CA LYS A 35 -3.38 -31.66 0.72
C LYS A 35 -3.50 -30.19 0.32
N GLY A 36 -3.86 -29.30 1.25
CA GLY A 36 -3.75 -27.84 1.02
C GLY A 36 -4.62 -27.27 -0.11
N GLN A 37 -5.58 -28.03 -0.64
CA GLN A 37 -6.62 -27.54 -1.53
C GLN A 37 -7.93 -27.42 -0.76
N VAL A 38 -7.96 -26.49 0.20
CA VAL A 38 -9.22 -26.00 0.75
C VAL A 38 -9.52 -24.70 0.04
N GLY A 39 -10.26 -24.80 -1.06
CA GLY A 39 -11.07 -23.66 -1.46
C GLY A 39 -11.93 -23.28 -0.27
N LYS A 40 -11.70 -22.07 0.25
CA LYS A 40 -12.51 -21.32 1.23
C LYS A 40 -13.44 -22.15 2.12
N LEU A 41 -13.24 -22.00 3.43
CA LEU A 41 -14.15 -22.40 4.51
C LEU A 41 -15.56 -21.76 4.43
N GLU A 42 -16.25 -21.84 3.30
CA GLU A 42 -17.69 -21.55 3.15
C GLU A 42 -18.55 -22.73 3.66
N LEU A 43 -17.93 -23.80 4.17
CA LEU A 43 -18.55 -25.08 4.56
C LEU A 43 -19.08 -25.18 6.01
N GLY A 44 -19.18 -24.09 6.79
CA GLY A 44 -19.65 -24.17 8.20
C GLY A 44 -21.17 -24.07 8.38
N LYS A 45 -21.80 -23.17 7.63
CA LYS A 45 -23.22 -22.78 7.83
C LYS A 45 -24.20 -23.72 7.11
N GLU A 46 -23.89 -24.12 5.87
CA GLU A 46 -24.75 -25.03 5.11
C GLU A 46 -24.78 -26.43 5.71
N ASP A 47 -23.64 -26.93 6.16
CA ASP A 47 -23.53 -28.22 6.85
C ASP A 47 -24.24 -28.18 8.21
N PHE A 48 -24.22 -27.03 8.90
CA PHE A 48 -25.03 -26.80 10.10
C PHE A 48 -26.53 -26.84 9.84
N LEU A 49 -27.03 -26.09 8.84
CA LEU A 49 -28.46 -26.08 8.51
C LEU A 49 -28.95 -27.47 8.11
N ARG A 50 -28.11 -28.26 7.42
CA ARG A 50 -28.40 -29.67 7.10
C ARG A 50 -28.47 -30.55 8.34
N LEU A 51 -27.57 -30.37 9.29
CA LEU A 51 -27.53 -31.17 10.52
C LEU A 51 -28.69 -30.81 11.47
N LEU A 52 -29.05 -29.52 11.57
CA LEU A 52 -30.21 -29.03 12.31
C LEU A 52 -31.55 -29.55 11.74
N VAL A 53 -31.71 -29.50 10.42
CA VAL A 53 -32.91 -30.03 9.74
C VAL A 53 -33.01 -31.55 9.88
N THR A 54 -31.87 -32.25 9.83
CA THR A 54 -31.80 -33.69 10.07
C THR A 54 -32.23 -34.04 11.49
N GLN A 55 -31.75 -33.31 12.51
CA GLN A 55 -32.13 -33.56 13.91
C GLN A 55 -33.62 -33.27 14.15
N LEU A 56 -34.18 -32.17 13.63
CA LEU A 56 -35.62 -31.87 13.71
C LEU A 56 -36.50 -32.95 13.06
N ARG A 57 -36.01 -33.62 12.01
CA ARG A 57 -36.73 -34.73 11.36
C ARG A 57 -36.75 -36.03 12.16
N PHE A 58 -35.83 -36.21 13.10
CA PHE A 58 -35.61 -37.49 13.80
C PHE A 58 -35.75 -37.39 15.34
N GLN A 59 -36.17 -36.25 15.90
CA GLN A 59 -36.48 -36.15 17.33
C GLN A 59 -37.90 -36.64 17.66
N ASP A 60 -38.04 -37.26 18.83
CA ASP A 60 -39.32 -37.58 19.44
C ASP A 60 -39.92 -36.28 20.04
N PRO A 61 -41.17 -35.90 19.69
CA PRO A 61 -41.80 -34.67 20.17
C PRO A 61 -41.97 -34.56 21.70
N LEU A 62 -41.76 -35.64 22.46
CA LEU A 62 -41.97 -35.67 23.91
C LEU A 62 -40.69 -35.40 24.74
N GLU A 63 -39.49 -35.40 24.15
CA GLU A 63 -38.22 -35.12 24.86
C GLU A 63 -37.23 -34.29 24.01
N PRO A 64 -37.38 -32.96 23.95
CA PRO A 64 -36.47 -32.12 23.19
C PRO A 64 -35.12 -31.97 23.93
N ILE A 65 -34.03 -32.42 23.29
CA ILE A 65 -32.67 -32.15 23.79
C ILE A 65 -32.30 -30.70 23.42
N GLY A 66 -31.80 -29.94 24.40
CA GLY A 66 -31.44 -28.53 24.24
C GLY A 66 -30.21 -28.32 23.33
N ASN A 67 -30.45 -28.10 22.04
CA ASN A 67 -29.43 -27.75 21.03
C ASN A 67 -28.89 -26.31 21.15
N THR A 68 -29.12 -25.63 22.27
CA THR A 68 -28.84 -24.20 22.49
C THR A 68 -27.34 -23.90 22.53
N GLU A 69 -26.52 -24.75 23.14
CA GLU A 69 -25.08 -24.50 23.30
C GLU A 69 -24.32 -24.53 21.96
N PHE A 70 -24.70 -25.45 21.06
CA PHE A 70 -24.15 -25.50 19.70
C PHE A 70 -24.66 -24.34 18.84
N ALA A 71 -25.94 -23.97 18.95
CA ALA A 71 -26.47 -22.79 18.27
C ALA A 71 -25.74 -21.51 18.71
N SER A 72 -25.37 -21.40 19.99
CA SER A 72 -24.55 -20.31 20.51
C SER A 72 -23.13 -20.32 19.92
N GLN A 73 -22.46 -21.47 19.80
CA GLN A 73 -21.14 -21.55 19.18
C GLN A 73 -21.17 -21.20 17.69
N LEU A 74 -22.19 -21.61 16.96
CA LEU A 74 -22.36 -21.26 15.54
C LEU A 74 -22.69 -19.79 15.32
N ALA A 75 -23.46 -19.19 16.22
CA ALA A 75 -23.66 -17.74 16.23
C ALA A 75 -22.30 -17.02 16.44
N GLN A 76 -21.45 -17.51 17.35
CA GLN A 76 -20.10 -16.98 17.55
C GLN A 76 -19.22 -17.13 16.30
N PHE A 77 -19.24 -18.29 15.64
CA PHE A 77 -18.52 -18.49 14.36
C PHE A 77 -19.04 -17.58 13.25
N SER A 78 -20.36 -17.41 13.13
CA SER A 78 -20.97 -16.52 12.14
C SER A 78 -20.57 -15.06 12.37
N VAL A 79 -20.44 -14.63 13.63
CA VAL A 79 -19.94 -13.29 13.97
C VAL A 79 -18.45 -13.15 13.62
N LEU A 80 -17.62 -14.14 13.91
CA LEU A 80 -16.21 -14.14 13.53
C LEU A 80 -16.03 -14.09 12.00
N GLU A 81 -16.81 -14.89 11.26
CA GLU A 81 -16.82 -14.88 9.80
C GLU A 81 -17.27 -13.53 9.25
N GLN A 82 -18.31 -12.92 9.82
CA GLN A 82 -18.73 -11.57 9.45
C GLN A 82 -17.65 -10.53 9.75
N MET A 83 -16.92 -10.65 10.87
CA MET A 83 -15.79 -9.78 11.19
C MET A 83 -14.62 -9.96 10.23
N GLN A 84 -14.30 -11.19 9.84
CA GLN A 84 -13.28 -11.47 8.82
C GLN A 84 -13.69 -10.87 7.47
N ASN A 85 -14.94 -11.11 7.05
CA ASN A 85 -15.49 -10.51 5.83
C ASN A 85 -15.50 -8.98 5.86
N LEU A 86 -15.75 -8.37 7.03
CA LEU A 86 -15.68 -6.93 7.21
C LEU A 86 -14.23 -6.43 7.05
N ASN A 87 -13.27 -7.09 7.69
CA ASN A 87 -11.86 -6.76 7.57
C ASN A 87 -11.39 -6.86 6.10
N ASP A 88 -11.78 -7.92 5.38
CA ASP A 88 -11.46 -8.08 3.96
C ASP A 88 -12.04 -6.95 3.10
N ARG A 89 -13.27 -6.51 3.40
CA ARG A 89 -13.90 -5.37 2.69
C ARG A 89 -13.20 -4.06 3.00
N VAL A 90 -12.76 -3.85 4.24
CA VAL A 90 -11.99 -2.66 4.64
C VAL A 90 -10.63 -2.64 3.94
N GLN A 91 -9.94 -3.77 3.85
CA GLN A 91 -8.68 -3.88 3.09
C GLN A 91 -8.88 -3.54 1.61
N LYS A 92 -9.90 -4.11 0.97
CA LYS A 92 -10.25 -3.78 -0.43
C LYS A 92 -10.60 -2.30 -0.63
N LEU A 93 -11.28 -1.69 0.34
CA LEU A 93 -11.57 -0.25 0.29
C LEU A 93 -10.29 0.59 0.37
N ALA A 94 -9.34 0.21 1.23
CA ALA A 94 -8.04 0.86 1.31
C ALA A 94 -7.24 0.75 0.00
N GLU A 95 -7.29 -0.41 -0.67
CA GLU A 95 -6.68 -0.63 -2.00
C GLU A 95 -7.31 0.25 -3.08
N LEU A 96 -8.66 0.32 -3.11
CA LEU A 96 -9.38 1.21 -4.03
C LEU A 96 -9.03 2.67 -3.79
N HIS A 97 -8.92 3.08 -2.52
CA HIS A 97 -8.53 4.44 -2.17
C HIS A 97 -7.10 4.76 -2.63
N ARG A 98 -6.13 3.85 -2.41
CA ARG A 98 -4.76 3.99 -2.92
C ARG A 98 -4.71 4.09 -4.45
N SER A 99 -5.52 3.28 -5.12
CA SER A 99 -5.63 3.32 -6.59
C SER A 99 -6.18 4.66 -7.06
N ALA A 100 -7.22 5.20 -6.41
CA ALA A 100 -7.78 6.51 -6.73
C ALA A 100 -6.77 7.64 -6.53
N GLN A 101 -5.95 7.59 -5.47
CA GLN A 101 -4.86 8.55 -5.25
C GLN A 101 -3.83 8.48 -6.38
N ALA A 102 -3.42 7.28 -6.79
CA ALA A 102 -2.49 7.11 -7.91
C ALA A 102 -3.02 7.75 -9.21
N TRP A 103 -4.32 7.61 -9.51
CA TRP A 103 -4.94 8.26 -10.66
C TRP A 103 -4.93 9.79 -10.57
N ALA A 104 -5.17 10.36 -9.39
CA ALA A 104 -5.04 11.80 -9.18
C ALA A 104 -3.60 12.28 -9.43
N THR A 105 -2.61 11.50 -9.00
CA THR A 105 -1.19 11.79 -9.25
C THR A 105 -0.83 11.72 -10.74
N LEU A 106 -1.42 10.79 -11.51
CA LEU A 106 -1.21 10.73 -12.97
C LEU A 106 -1.63 12.01 -13.69
N SER A 107 -2.60 12.76 -13.16
CA SER A 107 -3.00 14.06 -13.74
C SER A 107 -1.91 15.14 -13.63
N LEU A 108 -0.90 14.93 -12.77
CA LEU A 108 0.25 15.81 -12.63
C LEU A 108 1.30 15.57 -13.70
N LEU A 109 1.26 14.46 -14.44
CA LEU A 109 2.18 14.21 -15.56
C LEU A 109 2.14 15.38 -16.55
N GLY A 110 3.33 15.91 -16.86
CA GLY A 110 3.52 17.06 -17.74
C GLY A 110 3.12 18.42 -17.13
N ARG A 111 2.73 18.47 -15.85
CA ARG A 111 2.56 19.72 -15.09
C ARG A 111 3.88 20.13 -14.46
N THR A 112 4.05 21.43 -14.23
CA THR A 112 5.16 21.94 -13.40
C THR A 112 4.72 21.94 -11.94
N VAL A 113 5.58 21.49 -11.04
CA VAL A 113 5.35 21.53 -9.60
C VAL A 113 6.41 22.37 -8.90
N LYS A 114 6.01 23.04 -7.80
CA LYS A 114 6.87 23.78 -6.87
C LYS A 114 7.22 22.86 -5.71
N VAL A 115 8.51 22.57 -5.54
CA VAL A 115 9.02 21.72 -4.46
C VAL A 115 10.07 22.48 -3.68
N GLY A 116 10.01 22.43 -2.35
CA GLY A 116 11.04 23.02 -1.49
C GLY A 116 12.24 22.08 -1.34
N GLY A 117 13.43 22.63 -1.08
CA GLY A 117 14.64 21.85 -0.84
C GLY A 117 15.88 22.61 -1.27
N ASP A 118 16.99 21.89 -1.39
CA ASP A 118 18.29 22.37 -1.87
C ASP A 118 18.81 21.52 -3.04
N HIS A 119 17.95 20.70 -3.65
CA HIS A 119 18.28 19.85 -4.79
C HIS A 119 17.41 20.23 -5.99
N VAL A 120 18.02 20.27 -7.17
CA VAL A 120 17.36 20.59 -8.43
C VAL A 120 17.62 19.50 -9.47
N PRO A 121 16.61 19.01 -10.19
CA PRO A 121 16.82 18.16 -11.35
C PRO A 121 17.24 19.02 -12.54
N LEU A 122 18.39 18.71 -13.13
CA LEU A 122 18.74 19.12 -14.48
C LEU A 122 18.14 18.13 -15.46
N TYR A 123 17.14 18.59 -16.22
CA TYR A 123 16.43 17.75 -17.19
C TYR A 123 16.37 18.45 -18.54
N ARG A 124 16.82 17.77 -19.60
CA ARG A 124 16.95 18.33 -20.95
C ARG A 124 17.79 19.61 -20.96
N GLY A 125 18.85 19.64 -20.16
CA GLY A 125 19.77 20.78 -20.07
C GLY A 125 19.19 22.05 -19.45
N LYS A 126 18.07 21.97 -18.71
CA LYS A 126 17.49 23.11 -18.00
C LYS A 126 17.10 22.76 -16.57
N ALA A 127 17.28 23.72 -15.68
CA ALA A 127 16.87 23.65 -14.28
C ALA A 127 16.37 25.03 -13.84
N ARG A 128 15.32 25.07 -13.00
CA ARG A 128 14.71 26.33 -12.54
C ARG A 128 14.67 26.38 -11.02
N ILE A 129 15.41 27.33 -10.45
CA ILE A 129 15.57 27.53 -9.02
C ILE A 129 14.91 28.86 -8.65
N GLY A 130 13.95 28.80 -7.76
CA GLY A 130 13.32 29.97 -7.18
C GLY A 130 13.88 30.29 -5.80
N TYR A 131 13.89 31.58 -5.48
CA TYR A 131 14.29 32.10 -4.17
C TYR A 131 13.46 33.31 -3.80
N ALA A 132 13.29 33.57 -2.50
CA ALA A 132 12.60 34.75 -2.00
C ALA A 132 13.57 35.63 -1.23
N LEU A 133 13.41 36.95 -1.30
CA LEU A 133 14.19 37.92 -0.54
C LEU A 133 13.26 38.81 0.27
N ASP A 134 13.56 39.01 1.56
CA ASP A 134 12.76 39.89 2.44
C ASP A 134 13.06 41.38 2.20
N SER A 135 14.27 41.70 1.75
CA SER A 135 14.76 43.03 1.41
C SER A 135 15.67 42.96 0.17
N PRO A 136 15.99 44.08 -0.50
CA PRO A 136 16.96 44.08 -1.59
C PRO A 136 18.33 43.55 -1.11
N ALA A 137 18.92 42.64 -1.87
CA ALA A 137 20.18 41.98 -1.51
C ALA A 137 20.97 41.57 -2.75
N GLU A 138 22.30 41.51 -2.64
CA GLU A 138 23.14 40.87 -3.64
C GLU A 138 23.00 39.35 -3.56
N VAL A 139 22.80 38.69 -4.70
CA VAL A 139 22.51 37.25 -4.75
C VAL A 139 23.59 36.49 -5.51
N ARG A 140 24.04 35.37 -4.93
CA ARG A 140 24.88 34.38 -5.58
C ARG A 140 24.20 33.02 -5.55
N VAL A 141 24.12 32.37 -6.71
CA VAL A 141 23.69 30.98 -6.83
C VAL A 141 24.90 30.09 -7.06
N ARG A 142 24.96 28.95 -6.39
CA ARG A 142 25.96 27.90 -6.59
C ARG A 142 25.25 26.59 -6.92
N ILE A 143 25.78 25.87 -7.91
CA ILE A 143 25.38 24.51 -8.25
C ILE A 143 26.54 23.58 -7.90
N LEU A 144 26.22 22.50 -7.19
CA LEU A 144 27.17 21.52 -6.69
C LEU A 144 26.81 20.11 -7.15
N ASP A 145 27.84 19.33 -7.49
CA ASP A 145 27.78 17.88 -7.69
C ASP A 145 28.61 17.21 -6.59
N GLY A 146 27.94 16.64 -5.59
CA GLY A 146 28.56 16.32 -4.31
C GLY A 146 29.11 17.59 -3.63
N ASP A 147 30.42 17.62 -3.39
CA ASP A 147 31.12 18.78 -2.80
C ASP A 147 31.75 19.70 -3.86
N GLU A 148 31.73 19.31 -5.15
CA GLU A 148 32.33 20.09 -6.23
C GLU A 148 31.40 21.20 -6.70
N VAL A 149 31.89 22.44 -6.77
CA VAL A 149 31.14 23.55 -7.37
C VAL A 149 31.26 23.49 -8.89
N VAL A 150 30.16 23.11 -9.54
CA VAL A 150 30.06 22.97 -11.00
C VAL A 150 29.80 24.32 -11.67
N ARG A 151 28.99 25.17 -11.03
CA ARG A 151 28.63 26.51 -11.52
C ARG A 151 28.45 27.46 -10.35
N SER A 152 28.90 28.69 -10.52
CA SER A 152 28.51 29.81 -9.67
C SER A 152 28.08 30.98 -10.54
N ALA A 153 27.01 31.65 -10.12
CA ALA A 153 26.45 32.80 -10.82
C ALA A 153 26.19 33.93 -9.81
N ASP A 154 26.85 35.06 -10.03
CA ASP A 154 26.54 36.32 -9.35
C ASP A 154 25.39 36.99 -10.09
N LEU A 155 24.24 37.14 -9.42
CA LEU A 155 23.04 37.77 -9.97
C LEU A 155 22.97 39.26 -9.64
N GLY A 156 23.95 39.79 -8.90
CA GLY A 156 23.98 41.16 -8.43
C GLY A 156 22.85 41.46 -7.45
N VAL A 157 22.56 42.75 -7.25
CA VAL A 157 21.49 43.21 -6.37
C VAL A 157 20.13 42.91 -6.99
N GLN A 158 19.30 42.19 -6.24
CA GLN A 158 17.93 41.84 -6.59
C GLN A 158 16.97 42.52 -5.59
N PRO A 159 15.78 42.98 -6.02
CA PRO A 159 14.80 43.59 -5.11
C PRO A 159 14.17 42.55 -4.18
N ALA A 160 13.47 43.00 -3.13
CA ALA A 160 12.65 42.11 -2.32
C ALA A 160 11.55 41.41 -3.14
N GLY A 161 11.19 40.18 -2.76
CA GLY A 161 10.16 39.37 -3.43
C GLY A 161 10.65 38.01 -3.91
N GLU A 162 9.80 37.28 -4.63
CA GLU A 162 10.16 36.01 -5.27
C GLU A 162 10.86 36.23 -6.61
N HIS A 163 11.90 35.44 -6.85
CA HIS A 163 12.69 35.43 -8.06
C HIS A 163 12.84 34.02 -8.60
N LEU A 164 13.11 33.92 -9.90
CA LEU A 164 13.39 32.66 -10.59
C LEU A 164 14.68 32.80 -11.39
N TRP A 165 15.60 31.87 -11.16
CA TRP A 165 16.82 31.74 -11.95
C TRP A 165 16.82 30.42 -12.73
N GLU A 166 17.14 30.49 -14.02
CA GLU A 166 17.26 29.32 -14.89
C GLU A 166 18.72 28.99 -15.14
N TRP A 167 19.11 27.77 -14.76
CA TRP A 167 20.42 27.23 -15.12
C TRP A 167 20.34 26.51 -16.46
N ASP A 168 21.29 26.83 -17.35
CA ASP A 168 21.38 26.28 -18.71
C ASP A 168 22.14 24.94 -18.79
N GLY A 169 22.39 24.30 -17.64
CA GLY A 169 23.06 23.01 -17.57
C GLY A 169 24.54 23.06 -17.96
N LYS A 170 25.20 24.21 -17.86
CA LYS A 170 26.63 24.34 -18.16
C LYS A 170 27.48 24.61 -16.92
N ASP A 171 28.71 24.12 -16.96
CA ASP A 171 29.74 24.39 -15.95
C ASP A 171 30.38 25.79 -16.10
N TYR A 172 31.41 26.08 -15.30
CA TYR A 172 32.18 27.33 -15.37
C TYR A 172 33.02 27.46 -16.66
N LEU A 173 33.29 26.37 -17.38
CA LEU A 173 33.99 26.36 -18.67
C LEU A 173 33.02 26.48 -19.86
N GLY A 174 31.71 26.61 -19.60
CA GLY A 174 30.68 26.68 -20.62
C GLY A 174 30.39 25.33 -21.28
N ARG A 175 30.81 24.22 -20.69
CA ARG A 175 30.54 22.87 -21.18
C ARG A 175 29.24 22.37 -20.56
N ALA A 176 28.42 21.68 -21.36
CA ALA A 176 27.21 21.04 -20.86
C ALA A 176 27.58 19.91 -19.88
N VAL A 177 26.90 19.88 -18.74
CA VAL A 177 26.99 18.78 -17.78
C VAL A 177 25.87 17.77 -18.01
N ARG A 178 25.96 16.61 -17.35
CA ARG A 178 24.98 15.54 -17.55
C ARG A 178 23.66 15.88 -16.84
N ASP A 179 22.55 15.51 -17.45
CA ASP A 179 21.26 15.49 -16.75
C ASP A 179 21.38 14.63 -15.47
N GLY A 180 20.76 15.09 -14.40
CA GLY A 180 20.95 14.53 -13.06
C GLY A 180 20.44 15.46 -11.97
N VAL A 181 20.56 15.04 -10.71
CA VAL A 181 20.16 15.85 -9.56
C VAL A 181 21.39 16.55 -9.00
N TYR A 182 21.32 17.86 -8.89
CA TYR A 182 22.40 18.69 -8.37
C TYR A 182 21.94 19.38 -7.08
N ARG A 183 22.87 19.56 -6.15
CA ARG A 183 22.63 20.41 -4.99
C ARG A 183 22.81 21.86 -5.41
N TYR A 184 22.04 22.77 -4.83
CA TYR A 184 22.18 24.19 -5.06
C TYR A 184 22.15 24.98 -3.76
N GLU A 185 22.82 26.12 -3.76
CA GLU A 185 22.79 27.09 -2.67
C GLU A 185 22.49 28.47 -3.24
N VAL A 186 21.56 29.18 -2.62
CA VAL A 186 21.30 30.59 -2.91
C VAL A 186 21.69 31.39 -1.68
N LEU A 187 22.74 32.19 -1.83
CA LEU A 187 23.25 33.07 -0.79
C LEU A 187 22.86 34.50 -1.12
N GLN A 188 22.39 35.22 -0.10
CA GLN A 188 22.09 36.64 -0.15
C GLN A 188 23.04 37.42 0.75
N VAL A 189 23.37 38.64 0.33
CA VAL A 189 24.14 39.62 1.09
C VAL A 189 23.31 40.90 1.14
N GLY A 190 22.74 41.21 2.31
CA GLY A 190 22.03 42.47 2.56
C GLY A 190 22.99 43.65 2.77
N GLU A 191 22.45 44.84 3.04
CA GLU A 191 23.24 46.09 3.17
C GLU A 191 24.37 46.04 4.23
N GLU A 192 24.25 45.20 5.27
CA GLU A 192 25.21 45.14 6.40
C GLU A 192 25.76 43.73 6.69
N GLY A 193 25.56 42.76 5.78
CA GLY A 193 25.60 41.34 6.16
C GLY A 193 26.78 40.51 5.65
N ASP A 194 27.15 39.50 6.44
CA ASP A 194 27.80 38.29 5.93
C ASP A 194 26.84 37.51 5.00
N PRO A 195 27.35 36.71 4.05
CA PRO A 195 26.52 35.86 3.22
C PRO A 195 25.65 34.90 4.06
N SER A 196 24.35 34.87 3.77
CA SER A 196 23.39 34.00 4.44
C SER A 196 22.48 33.28 3.44
N PRO A 197 21.99 32.06 3.73
CA PRO A 197 21.03 31.38 2.88
C PRO A 197 19.67 32.09 2.90
N THR A 198 18.87 31.87 1.85
CA THR A 198 17.47 32.31 1.81
C THR A 198 16.49 31.16 1.56
N LEU A 199 15.19 31.42 1.63
CA LEU A 199 14.14 30.46 1.29
C LEU A 199 14.21 30.16 -0.21
N THR A 200 14.23 28.87 -0.56
CA THR A 200 14.32 28.43 -1.96
C THR A 200 13.28 27.36 -2.30
N TYR A 201 13.07 27.20 -3.60
CA TYR A 201 12.22 26.18 -4.19
C TYR A 201 12.70 25.85 -5.61
N VAL A 202 12.18 24.77 -6.17
CA VAL A 202 12.44 24.32 -7.54
C VAL A 202 11.13 24.22 -8.30
N LEU A 203 11.17 24.61 -9.59
CA LEU A 203 10.08 24.42 -10.54
C LEU A 203 10.46 23.36 -11.59
N ALA A 204 9.95 22.14 -11.43
CA ALA A 204 10.25 21.02 -12.33
C ALA A 204 8.98 20.42 -12.95
N GLU A 205 9.10 19.92 -14.18
CA GLU A 205 8.03 19.18 -14.85
C GLU A 205 7.99 17.75 -14.30
N VAL A 206 6.78 17.26 -13.99
CA VAL A 206 6.58 15.86 -13.65
C VAL A 206 6.66 15.02 -14.93
N VAL A 207 7.73 14.26 -15.06
CA VAL A 207 7.98 13.40 -16.24
C VAL A 207 7.54 11.96 -16.02
N GLY A 208 7.29 11.57 -14.77
CA GLY A 208 6.86 10.22 -14.42
C GLY A 208 6.12 10.18 -13.09
N VAL A 209 5.34 9.12 -12.90
CA VAL A 209 4.71 8.77 -11.63
C VAL A 209 5.00 7.30 -11.37
N ARG A 210 5.50 6.98 -10.18
CA ARG A 210 5.84 5.62 -9.77
C ARG A 210 5.17 5.28 -8.43
N PRO A 211 4.75 4.01 -8.22
CA PRO A 211 4.35 3.57 -6.89
C PRO A 211 5.56 3.63 -5.94
N GLY A 212 5.44 4.31 -4.81
CA GLY A 212 6.45 4.29 -3.75
C GLY A 212 6.35 3.03 -2.89
N GLY A 213 7.44 2.69 -2.18
CA GLY A 213 7.54 1.47 -1.36
C GLY A 213 6.55 1.41 -0.19
N THR A 214 6.10 2.56 0.33
CA THR A 214 5.07 2.67 1.37
C THR A 214 3.64 2.73 0.81
N GLY A 215 3.50 2.78 -0.52
CA GLY A 215 2.22 2.97 -1.20
C GLY A 215 1.86 4.40 -1.57
N GLU A 216 2.64 5.38 -1.12
CA GLU A 216 2.51 6.76 -1.58
C GLU A 216 3.05 6.89 -3.01
N PRO A 217 2.31 7.49 -3.95
CA PRO A 217 2.83 7.79 -5.28
C PRO A 217 4.02 8.76 -5.20
N LEU A 218 5.09 8.44 -5.93
CA LEU A 218 6.25 9.31 -6.12
C LEU A 218 6.17 9.96 -7.50
N LEU A 219 6.51 11.24 -7.56
CA LEU A 219 6.67 12.02 -8.78
C LEU A 219 8.14 11.97 -9.19
N ASP A 220 8.38 11.66 -10.46
CA ASP A 220 9.70 11.79 -11.09
C ASP A 220 9.77 13.16 -11.77
N LEU A 221 10.73 13.98 -11.34
CA LEU A 221 10.98 15.34 -11.83
C LEU A 221 12.18 15.41 -12.79
N GLY A 222 12.55 14.30 -13.41
CA GLY A 222 13.72 14.21 -14.29
C GLY A 222 14.92 13.59 -13.60
N GLY A 223 14.71 12.51 -12.85
CA GLY A 223 15.72 11.83 -12.04
C GLY A 223 15.66 12.16 -10.55
N MET A 224 14.95 13.23 -10.17
CA MET A 224 14.63 13.54 -8.77
C MET A 224 13.25 12.98 -8.43
N GLU A 225 13.18 12.08 -7.45
CA GLU A 225 11.92 11.53 -6.95
C GLU A 225 11.43 12.31 -5.74
N VAL A 226 10.16 12.72 -5.76
CA VAL A 226 9.54 13.43 -4.63
C VAL A 226 8.18 12.84 -4.31
N ALA A 227 7.84 12.82 -3.02
CA ALA A 227 6.50 12.44 -2.60
C ALA A 227 5.49 13.54 -2.93
N ILE A 228 4.23 13.19 -3.21
CA ILE A 228 3.19 14.21 -3.47
C ILE A 228 3.02 15.16 -2.28
N SER A 229 3.24 14.67 -1.06
CA SER A 229 3.24 15.47 0.17
C SER A 229 4.32 16.55 0.23
N GLN A 230 5.37 16.46 -0.59
CA GLN A 230 6.43 17.48 -0.69
C GLN A 230 6.13 18.56 -1.74
N VAL A 231 5.11 18.35 -2.59
CA VAL A 231 4.66 19.34 -3.56
C VAL A 231 3.92 20.46 -2.84
N ARG A 232 4.40 21.69 -2.98
CA ARG A 232 3.77 22.87 -2.39
C ARG A 232 2.71 23.49 -3.30
N GLU A 233 2.95 23.44 -4.61
CA GLU A 233 2.09 24.07 -5.60
C GLU A 233 2.18 23.35 -6.94
N VAL A 234 1.08 23.32 -7.69
CA VAL A 234 1.07 22.89 -9.10
C VAL A 234 0.92 24.14 -9.96
N VAL A 235 1.94 24.45 -10.75
CA VAL A 235 1.98 25.63 -11.61
C VAL A 235 1.42 25.26 -12.98
N ASN A 236 0.40 26.00 -13.44
CA ASN A 236 -0.16 25.81 -14.78
C ASN A 236 0.85 26.22 -15.86
N LYS A 237 0.83 25.47 -16.97
CA LYS A 237 1.59 25.78 -18.19
C LYS A 237 1.17 27.13 -18.78
#